data_AF-A0A537SMR6-F1
#
_entry.id   AF-A0A537SMR6-F1
#
_cell.length_a   1.000
_cell.length_b   1.000
_cell.length_c   1.000
_cell.angle_alpha   90.00
_cell.angle_beta   90.00
_cell.angle_gamma   90.00
#
_symmetry.space_group_name_H-M   'P 1'
#
loop_
_entity.id
_entity.type
_entity.pdbx_description
1 polymer ?
#
loop_
_entity_poly.entity_id
_entity_poly.type
_entity_poly.pdbx_seq_one_letter_code
_entity_poly.pdbx_strand_id
1 'polypeptide(L)' 'MIRLIAAAGFVIAVATSAQAITPVPIPQSDGMITQVRFGCGPGRTVVAGRCVARTTIRHTRRVIRRSSY' A
#
# COMPACT_ATOMS: atom_id res chain seq x y z
N MET A 1 -42.77 -28.24 -2.94
CA MET A 1 -41.97 -27.48 -3.93
C MET A 1 -41.34 -26.21 -3.32
N ILE A 2 -42.08 -25.42 -2.53
CA ILE A 2 -41.57 -24.19 -1.86
C ILE A 2 -40.34 -24.41 -0.95
N ARG A 3 -40.25 -25.56 -0.26
CA ARG A 3 -39.12 -25.88 0.62
C ARG A 3 -37.76 -25.94 -0.10
N LEU A 4 -37.76 -26.36 -1.37
CA LEU A 4 -36.52 -26.45 -2.17
C LEU A 4 -36.05 -25.06 -2.60
N ILE A 5 -36.98 -24.13 -2.85
CA ILE A 5 -36.68 -22.75 -3.21
C ILE A 5 -36.08 -22.00 -2.02
N ALA A 6 -36.64 -22.22 -0.82
CA ALA A 6 -36.10 -21.64 0.41
C ALA A 6 -34.69 -22.15 0.74
N ALA A 7 -34.44 -23.45 0.55
CA ALA A 7 -33.11 -24.04 0.73
C ALA A 7 -32.10 -23.49 -0.29
N ALA A 8 -32.49 -23.36 -1.56
CA ALA A 8 -31.64 -22.80 -2.59
C ALA A 8 -31.28 -21.34 -2.31
N GLY A 9 -32.25 -20.51 -1.90
CA GLY A 9 -32.00 -19.11 -1.53
C GLY A 9 -31.04 -18.96 -0.35
N PHE A 10 -31.18 -19.82 0.68
CA PHE A 10 -30.29 -19.79 1.85
C PHE A 10 -28.85 -20.19 1.49
N VAL A 11 -28.67 -21.23 0.67
CA VAL A 11 -27.33 -21.66 0.21
C VAL A 11 -26.63 -20.57 -0.61
N ILE A 12 -27.37 -19.89 -1.49
CA ILE A 12 -26.82 -18.79 -2.33
C ILE A 12 -26.45 -17.58 -1.47
N ALA A 13 -27.27 -17.23 -0.48
CA ALA A 13 -26.98 -16.12 0.45
C ALA A 13 -25.75 -16.40 1.33
N VAL A 14 -25.60 -17.64 1.84
CA VAL A 14 -24.44 -18.01 2.65
C VAL A 14 -23.15 -18.02 1.80
N ALA A 15 -23.20 -18.49 0.56
CA ALA A 15 -22.05 -18.52 -0.35
C ALA A 15 -21.56 -17.13 -0.78
N THR A 16 -22.44 -16.13 -0.82
CA THR A 16 -22.08 -14.74 -1.22
C THR A 16 -21.39 -13.97 -0.10
N SER A 17 -21.59 -14.32 1.18
CA SER A 17 -20.88 -13.73 2.33
C SER A 17 -19.35 -13.91 2.27
N ALA A 18 -18.86 -14.96 1.61
CA ALA A 18 -17.43 -15.26 1.51
C ALA A 18 -16.69 -14.36 0.49
N GLN A 19 -17.41 -13.65 -0.38
CA GLN A 19 -16.83 -12.83 -1.45
C GLN A 19 -16.52 -11.40 -0.99
N ALA A 20 -16.84 -11.05 0.26
CA ALA A 20 -16.58 -9.73 0.84
C ALA A 20 -15.17 -9.58 1.43
N ILE A 21 -14.36 -10.63 1.44
CA ILE A 21 -12.92 -10.51 1.69
C ILE A 21 -12.29 -10.21 0.35
N THR A 22 -12.19 -8.93 0.01
CA THR A 22 -11.44 -8.46 -1.14
C THR A 22 -10.04 -9.09 -1.09
N PRO A 23 -9.68 -10.04 -1.99
CA PRO A 23 -8.34 -10.61 -2.03
C PRO A 23 -7.38 -9.65 -2.72
N VAL A 24 -7.66 -8.35 -2.68
CA VAL A 24 -6.79 -7.32 -3.18
C VAL A 24 -5.72 -7.15 -2.11
N PRO A 25 -4.48 -7.60 -2.37
CA PRO A 25 -3.38 -7.23 -1.51
C PRO A 25 -3.37 -5.71 -1.51
N ILE A 26 -3.54 -5.09 -0.35
CA ILE A 26 -3.23 -3.68 -0.20
C ILE A 26 -1.82 -3.56 -0.79
N PRO A 27 -1.59 -2.79 -1.87
CA PRO A 27 -0.26 -2.68 -2.43
C PRO A 27 0.59 -1.98 -1.37
N GLN A 28 1.24 -2.80 -0.54
CA GLN A 28 2.20 -2.34 0.42
C GLN A 28 3.32 -1.81 -0.44
N SER A 29 3.38 -0.48 -0.50
CA SER A 29 4.31 0.29 -1.33
C SER A 29 5.76 0.15 -0.87
N ASP A 30 6.12 -0.98 -0.26
CA ASP A 30 7.50 -1.39 -0.01
C ASP A 30 8.29 -1.44 -1.33
N GLY A 31 7.61 -1.77 -2.44
CA GLY A 31 8.14 -1.65 -3.80
C GLY A 31 8.37 -0.21 -4.24
N MET A 32 7.45 0.72 -3.95
CA MET A 32 7.59 2.12 -4.37
C MET A 32 8.68 2.85 -3.57
N ILE A 33 8.77 2.60 -2.26
CA ILE A 33 9.83 3.17 -1.42
C ILE A 33 11.19 2.65 -1.88
N THR A 34 11.32 1.38 -2.26
CA THR A 34 12.59 0.81 -2.77
C THR A 34 12.90 1.26 -4.20
N GLN A 35 11.93 1.37 -5.09
CA GLN A 35 12.12 1.84 -6.47
C GLN A 35 12.66 3.28 -6.52
N VAL A 36 12.17 4.16 -5.64
CA VAL A 36 12.71 5.52 -5.48
C VAL A 36 14.14 5.51 -4.91
N ARG A 37 14.57 4.45 -4.21
CA ARG A 37 15.98 4.29 -3.80
C ARG A 37 16.89 3.91 -4.95
N PHE A 38 16.40 3.17 -5.95
CA PHE A 38 17.24 2.70 -7.07
C PHE A 38 17.70 3.84 -7.99
N GLY A 39 16.99 4.96 -8.08
CA GLY A 39 17.37 6.09 -8.95
C GLY A 39 18.63 6.84 -8.52
N CYS A 40 19.03 6.77 -7.23
CA CYS A 40 20.15 7.53 -6.69
C CYS A 40 21.42 6.70 -6.40
N GLY A 41 21.37 5.40 -6.69
CA GLY A 41 22.46 4.47 -6.38
C GLY A 41 22.49 3.96 -4.92
N PRO A 42 23.42 3.04 -4.60
CA PRO A 42 23.49 2.40 -3.30
C PRO A 42 23.75 3.40 -2.17
N GLY A 43 23.05 3.22 -1.04
CA GLY A 43 23.19 4.09 0.13
C GLY A 43 22.60 5.49 -0.04
N ARG A 44 21.84 5.74 -1.11
CA ARG A 44 21.18 7.01 -1.41
C ARG A 44 19.68 6.82 -1.58
N THR A 45 18.91 7.87 -1.33
CA THR A 45 17.44 7.86 -1.49
C THR A 45 16.96 9.23 -1.98
N VAL A 46 15.91 9.28 -2.81
CA VAL A 46 15.31 10.56 -3.20
C VAL A 46 14.51 11.14 -2.02
N VAL A 47 14.72 12.43 -1.73
CA VAL A 47 13.92 13.25 -0.81
C VAL A 47 13.62 14.57 -1.51
N ALA A 48 12.34 14.91 -1.69
CA ALA A 48 11.89 16.12 -2.41
C ALA A 48 12.58 16.31 -3.78
N GLY A 49 12.70 15.23 -4.56
CA GLY A 49 13.33 15.26 -5.89
C GLY A 49 14.86 15.28 -5.90
N ARG A 50 15.54 15.30 -4.75
CA ARG A 50 17.02 15.27 -4.67
C ARG A 50 17.55 13.96 -4.10
N CYS A 51 18.68 13.49 -4.61
CA CYS A 51 19.40 12.33 -4.05
C CYS A 51 20.13 12.69 -2.76
N VAL A 52 19.79 12.01 -1.66
CA VAL A 52 20.33 12.25 -0.31
C VAL A 52 20.96 10.98 0.24
N ALA A 53 22.06 11.11 0.99
CA ALA A 53 22.69 9.99 1.70
C ALA A 53 21.74 9.40 2.75
N ARG A 54 21.70 8.07 2.86
CA ARG A 54 20.83 7.38 3.83
C ARG A 54 21.12 7.78 5.27
N THR A 55 22.37 8.12 5.56
CA THR A 55 22.87 8.61 6.85
C THR A 55 22.29 9.97 7.25
N THR A 56 21.95 10.83 6.28
CA THR A 56 21.50 12.20 6.53
C THR A 56 20.02 12.46 6.22
N ILE A 57 19.25 11.44 5.81
CA ILE A 57 17.83 11.58 5.44
C ILE A 57 17.01 12.30 6.52
N ARG A 58 17.20 11.96 7.80
CA ARG A 58 16.44 12.56 8.91
C ARG A 58 16.70 14.07 9.01
N HIS A 59 17.96 14.48 8.84
CA HIS A 59 18.33 15.90 8.86
C HIS A 59 17.69 16.63 7.68
N THR A 60 17.84 16.11 6.47
CA THR A 60 17.29 16.72 5.26
C THR A 60 15.76 16.86 5.31
N ARG A 61 15.04 15.84 5.78
CA ARG A 61 13.58 15.92 5.97
C ARG A 61 13.16 17.00 6.98
N ARG A 62 13.93 17.18 8.06
CA ARG A 62 13.66 18.22 9.06
C ARG A 62 13.87 19.63 8.49
N VAL A 63 14.92 19.84 7.71
CA VAL A 63 15.20 21.13 7.05
C VAL A 63 14.10 21.48 6.07
N ILE A 64 13.72 20.55 5.18
CA ILE A 64 12.64 20.76 4.21
C ILE A 64 11.34 21.13 4.93
N ARG A 65 10.94 20.37 5.95
CA ARG A 65 9.71 20.66 6.71
C ARG A 65 9.71 22.04 7.39
N ARG A 66 10.87 22.53 7.82
CA ARG A 66 11.02 23.88 8.42
C ARG A 66 11.03 24.99 7.37
N SER A 67 11.54 24.70 6.18
CA SER A 67 11.64 25.65 5.07
C SER A 67 10.36 25.76 4.23
N SER A 68 9.36 24.89 4.46
CA SER A 68 8.06 24.93 3.79
C SER A 68 7.08 25.92 4.43
N TYR A 69 7.58 26.92 5.18
CA TYR A 69 6.82 28.04 5.72
C TYR A 69 7.44 29.35 5.21
#